data_AF-A0A4U5V1W9-F1
#
_entry.id   AF-A0A4U5V1W9-F1
#
_cell.length_a   1.000
_cell.length_b   1.000
_cell.length_c   1.000
_cell.angle_alpha   90.00
_cell.angle_beta   90.00
_cell.angle_gamma   90.00
#
_symmetry.space_group_name_H-M   'P 1'
#
loop_
_entity.id
_entity.type
_entity.pdbx_description
1 polymer ?
#
loop_
_entity_poly.entity_id
_entity_poly.type
_entity_poly.pdbx_seq_one_letter_code
_entity_poly.pdbx_strand_id
1 'polypeptide(L)'
;MLANRASTLPLGCVEKVQNKVEGTAHCPFQLYLTMTVSGWTKFYEFSLSDLRAGFEIIDRLFEGGKAFQWEFVHGLLESAIYGGRIDNPSDLRILRSYLEQFFSANLLSSSLSAGQRRSRGGTRYFPPQISLPNSCSILDYRSVIENLPEDDRPAFFGLPANIERSSQRIISSQVISQLRVLSRSVATGSKFDRELWSNGLSPILHLWKKLNKGSTLIHQKVASPTEGQGSPVLSFITLEQFNAIRLVQSIHQSLAALSKVIRGTQLLTPEVQKLATALLNQECPLTWQNKWEGPEEPMQYLRAVVTRALAIESWVERAGRHALLSDTLDLAELFHPDTFLNALRQETARSMGCSMDSLVFVSSWRSPIVQAKLQVKVGGLQLEGCGFDGVHLCENQHDSPSVSAVPPCYMAWVPQNSAADSTASEESIWLPLYTSSERVKVVTHICLPCGTNPNQWIQTGAALFLKQQ
;
A
#
# COMPACT_ATOMS: atom_id res chain seq x y z
N MET A 1 -25.28 55.73 19.51
CA MET A 1 -24.60 55.97 20.79
C MET A 1 -25.42 55.24 21.88
N LEU A 2 -25.37 53.93 22.15
CA LEU A 2 -24.34 52.89 22.08
C LEU A 2 -23.00 53.32 22.69
N ALA A 3 -22.87 53.11 24.01
CA ALA A 3 -21.63 52.62 24.63
C ALA A 3 -21.88 52.23 26.10
N ASN A 4 -21.28 51.11 26.48
CA ASN A 4 -20.85 50.71 27.82
C ASN A 4 -21.90 50.27 28.85
N ARG A 5 -22.14 48.94 28.85
CA ARG A 5 -22.01 48.07 30.04
C ARG A 5 -22.19 46.60 29.63
N ALA A 6 -21.09 45.92 29.33
CA ALA A 6 -21.01 44.45 29.32
C ALA A 6 -19.53 44.04 29.23
N SER A 7 -18.76 44.32 30.28
CA SER A 7 -17.47 43.71 30.53
C SER A 7 -17.62 42.75 31.70
N THR A 8 -16.80 41.70 31.72
CA THR A 8 -16.66 40.64 32.75
C THR A 8 -17.72 39.54 32.78
N LEU A 9 -17.60 38.59 31.85
CA LEU A 9 -17.86 37.16 32.07
C LEU A 9 -16.60 36.37 31.64
N PRO A 10 -16.28 35.22 32.27
CA PRO A 10 -14.91 34.77 32.47
C PRO A 10 -14.34 34.04 31.24
N LEU A 11 -13.31 34.63 30.64
CA LEU A 11 -12.49 34.03 29.57
C LEU A 11 -11.75 32.74 30.01
N GLY A 12 -11.56 32.52 31.31
CA GLY A 12 -10.84 31.36 31.85
C GLY A 12 -11.58 30.01 31.79
N CYS A 13 -12.85 29.98 31.37
CA CYS A 13 -13.58 28.72 31.11
C CYS A 13 -13.36 28.21 29.68
N VAL A 14 -13.14 29.09 28.70
CA VAL A 14 -12.91 28.69 27.30
C VAL A 14 -11.50 28.10 27.13
N GLU A 15 -10.50 28.69 27.80
CA GLU A 15 -9.10 28.19 27.82
C GLU A 15 -8.95 26.77 28.38
N LYS A 16 -9.79 26.36 29.35
CA LYS A 16 -9.69 25.03 29.97
C LYS A 16 -10.50 23.95 29.24
N VAL A 17 -11.46 24.34 28.40
CA VAL A 17 -12.29 23.41 27.61
C VAL A 17 -11.51 22.95 26.39
N GLN A 18 -10.81 23.87 25.72
CA GLN A 18 -10.02 23.55 24.53
C GLN A 18 -8.82 22.66 24.86
N ASN A 19 -8.06 22.99 25.91
CA ASN A 19 -6.90 22.21 26.38
C ASN A 19 -7.25 20.79 26.89
N LYS A 20 -8.53 20.42 27.01
CA LYS A 20 -8.98 19.10 27.48
C LYS A 20 -9.76 18.28 26.47
N VAL A 21 -10.51 18.92 25.57
CA VAL A 21 -10.97 18.25 24.34
C VAL A 21 -9.77 17.68 23.59
N GLU A 22 -8.62 18.38 23.59
CA GLU A 22 -7.39 17.92 22.95
C GLU A 22 -6.72 16.76 23.69
N GLY A 23 -6.64 16.75 25.02
CA GLY A 23 -6.15 15.57 25.77
C GLY A 23 -7.01 14.31 25.55
N THR A 24 -8.32 14.50 25.36
CA THR A 24 -9.29 13.43 25.08
C THR A 24 -9.40 13.11 23.59
N ALA A 25 -8.87 13.94 22.68
CA ALA A 25 -8.73 13.64 21.27
C ALA A 25 -7.36 13.00 20.97
N HIS A 26 -6.32 13.37 21.72
CA HIS A 26 -4.94 12.94 21.52
C HIS A 26 -4.65 11.58 22.18
N CYS A 27 -5.37 11.22 23.24
CA CYS A 27 -5.33 9.87 23.82
C CYS A 27 -5.97 8.80 22.90
N PRO A 28 -7.18 9.01 22.31
CA PRO A 28 -7.64 8.22 21.20
C PRO A 28 -6.74 8.40 19.99
N PHE A 29 -6.21 9.57 19.63
CA PHE A 29 -5.26 9.68 18.51
C PHE A 29 -4.03 8.77 18.67
N GLN A 30 -3.43 8.70 19.86
CA GLN A 30 -2.33 7.78 20.15
C GLN A 30 -2.82 6.31 20.15
N LEU A 31 -3.97 6.00 20.75
CA LEU A 31 -4.58 4.66 20.65
C LEU A 31 -4.90 4.28 19.20
N TYR A 32 -5.37 5.22 18.38
CA TYR A 32 -5.71 5.07 16.97
C TYR A 32 -4.44 4.83 16.17
N LEU A 33 -3.38 5.62 16.39
CA LEU A 33 -2.07 5.41 15.79
C LEU A 33 -1.44 4.06 16.20
N THR A 34 -1.72 3.58 17.41
CA THR A 34 -1.14 2.32 17.93
C THR A 34 -1.98 1.08 17.56
N MET A 35 -3.31 1.22 17.41
CA MET A 35 -4.24 0.12 17.11
C MET A 35 -4.53 -0.06 15.62
N THR A 36 -4.20 0.91 14.76
CA THR A 36 -4.38 0.81 13.31
C THR A 36 -3.23 0.07 12.61
N VAL A 37 -2.89 -1.14 13.08
CA VAL A 37 -1.90 -2.01 12.39
C VAL A 37 -2.29 -2.29 10.92
N SER A 38 -3.55 -2.07 10.54
CA SER A 38 -4.04 -2.23 9.16
C SER A 38 -4.18 -0.92 8.36
N GLY A 39 -3.95 0.24 8.97
CA GLY A 39 -4.02 1.54 8.28
C GLY A 39 -2.65 2.05 7.79
N TRP A 40 -1.58 1.71 8.52
CA TRP A 40 -0.21 2.13 8.23
C TRP A 40 0.54 1.06 7.44
N THR A 41 1.55 1.48 6.68
CA THR A 41 2.42 0.55 5.95
C THR A 41 3.41 -0.15 6.89
N LYS A 42 3.82 0.53 7.97
CA LYS A 42 4.77 0.02 8.96
C LYS A 42 4.30 0.34 10.38
N PHE A 43 4.86 -0.37 11.35
CA PHE A 43 4.71 -0.02 12.75
C PHE A 43 5.56 1.21 13.06
N TYR A 44 4.90 2.29 13.51
CA TYR A 44 5.55 3.52 13.94
C TYR A 44 5.46 3.65 15.47
N GLU A 45 6.60 3.74 16.13
CA GLU A 45 6.64 3.90 17.58
C GLU A 45 6.37 5.36 17.95
N PHE A 46 5.13 5.67 18.33
CA PHE A 46 4.80 6.97 18.91
C PHE A 46 4.94 6.92 20.43
N SER A 47 5.71 7.85 20.99
CA SER A 47 6.04 7.89 22.41
C SER A 47 5.16 8.87 23.19
N LEU A 48 5.07 8.68 24.51
CA LEU A 48 4.42 9.66 25.41
C LEU A 48 5.15 11.01 25.44
N SER A 49 6.43 11.04 25.06
CA SER A 49 7.19 12.28 24.94
C SER A 49 6.69 13.13 23.78
N ASP A 50 6.33 12.50 22.65
CA ASP A 50 5.75 13.18 21.48
C ASP A 50 4.40 13.83 21.85
N LEU A 51 3.58 13.11 22.64
CA LEU A 51 2.32 13.61 23.18
C LEU A 51 2.52 14.85 24.06
N ARG A 52 3.50 14.81 24.98
CA ARG A 52 3.83 15.95 25.85
C ARG A 52 4.34 17.15 25.05
N ALA A 53 5.18 16.91 24.05
CA ALA A 53 5.67 17.96 23.17
C ALA A 53 4.53 18.61 22.36
N GLY A 54 3.60 17.81 21.83
CA GLY A 54 2.39 18.30 21.18
C GLY A 54 1.53 19.16 22.11
N PHE A 55 1.38 18.75 23.36
CA PHE A 55 0.67 19.54 24.39
C PHE A 55 1.37 20.87 24.69
N GLU A 56 2.69 20.88 24.92
CA GLU A 56 3.44 22.12 25.17
C GLU A 56 3.36 23.11 24.00
N ILE A 57 3.37 22.61 22.77
CA ILE A 57 3.19 23.41 21.55
C ILE A 57 1.84 24.12 21.59
N ILE A 58 0.78 23.37 21.87
CA ILE A 58 -0.59 23.87 21.88
C ILE A 58 -0.76 24.91 23.00
N ASP A 59 -0.29 24.61 24.21
CA ASP A 59 -0.34 25.54 25.35
C ASP A 59 0.34 26.88 25.00
N ARG A 60 1.55 26.84 24.41
CA ARG A 60 2.26 28.07 23.98
C ARG A 60 1.52 28.86 22.91
N LEU A 61 0.80 28.18 22.02
CA LEU A 61 0.01 28.85 20.97
C LEU A 61 -1.24 29.53 21.56
N PHE A 62 -1.83 28.97 22.62
CA PHE A 62 -2.94 29.59 23.34
C PHE A 62 -2.50 30.79 24.20
N GLU A 63 -1.33 30.72 24.85
CA GLU A 63 -0.78 31.82 25.65
C GLU A 63 -0.50 33.10 24.82
N GLY A 64 -0.32 32.95 23.50
CA GLY A 64 0.05 34.04 22.58
C GLY A 64 -1.04 35.09 22.27
N GLY A 65 -2.28 34.90 22.75
CA GLY A 65 -3.38 35.89 22.65
C GLY A 65 -3.85 36.25 21.23
N LYS A 66 -3.42 35.51 20.20
CA LYS A 66 -3.78 35.71 18.79
C LYS A 66 -4.82 34.69 18.33
N ALA A 67 -5.47 34.98 17.19
CA ALA A 67 -6.39 34.03 16.55
C ALA A 67 -5.66 32.70 16.27
N PHE A 68 -6.29 31.60 16.68
CA PHE A 68 -5.71 30.26 16.59
C PHE A 68 -5.59 29.81 15.14
N GLN A 69 -4.37 29.57 14.68
CA GLN A 69 -4.07 29.13 13.31
C GLN A 69 -3.95 27.61 13.26
N TRP A 70 -5.06 26.92 12.92
CA TRP A 70 -5.11 25.46 12.80
C TRP A 70 -4.09 24.91 11.80
N GLU A 71 -3.85 25.61 10.69
CA GLU A 71 -2.86 25.25 9.67
C GLU A 71 -1.43 25.17 10.24
N PHE A 72 -1.10 26.07 11.18
CA PHE A 72 0.21 26.07 11.83
C PHE A 72 0.37 24.86 12.77
N VAL A 73 -0.70 24.49 13.48
CA VAL A 73 -0.71 23.30 14.34
C VAL A 73 -0.59 22.03 13.51
N HIS A 74 -1.33 21.92 12.40
CA HIS A 74 -1.20 20.80 11.47
C HIS A 74 0.22 20.67 10.96
N GLY A 75 0.79 21.78 10.46
CA GLY A 75 2.16 21.81 9.95
C GLY A 75 3.18 21.41 11.00
N LEU A 76 3.07 21.89 12.24
CA LEU A 76 4.03 21.58 13.29
C LEU A 76 3.91 20.14 13.81
N LEU A 77 2.68 19.67 14.04
CA LEU A 77 2.45 18.28 14.46
C LEU A 77 2.87 17.30 13.37
N GLU A 78 2.61 17.63 12.11
CA GLU A 78 3.04 16.85 10.96
C GLU A 78 4.56 16.88 10.81
N SER A 79 5.20 18.04 10.68
CA SER A 79 6.63 18.09 10.34
C SER A 79 7.57 17.81 11.50
N ALA A 80 7.22 18.28 12.71
CA ALA A 80 8.15 18.30 13.85
C ALA A 80 7.93 17.15 14.84
N ILE A 81 6.69 16.70 15.03
CA ILE A 81 6.37 15.69 16.06
C ILE A 81 6.20 14.30 15.45
N TYR A 82 5.18 14.13 14.59
CA TYR A 82 4.76 12.81 14.13
C TYR A 82 5.41 12.39 12.80
N GLY A 83 5.57 13.32 11.86
CA GLY A 83 6.10 13.02 10.52
C GLY A 83 7.60 12.73 10.49
N GLY A 84 8.36 13.11 11.52
CA GLY A 84 9.77 12.71 11.65
C GLY A 84 9.97 11.19 11.72
N ARG A 85 8.92 10.44 12.07
CA ARG A 85 8.93 8.96 12.14
C ARG A 85 8.41 8.29 10.88
N ILE A 86 7.67 9.03 10.04
CA ILE A 86 6.96 8.49 8.88
C ILE A 86 7.81 8.74 7.62
N ASP A 87 8.25 7.66 7.00
CA ASP A 87 9.03 7.65 5.77
C ASP A 87 8.17 7.53 4.52
N ASN A 88 7.00 6.88 4.61
CA ASN A 88 6.12 6.65 3.47
C ASN A 88 5.17 7.85 3.23
N PRO A 89 5.16 8.45 2.02
CA PRO A 89 4.25 9.56 1.70
C PRO A 89 2.76 9.20 1.79
N SER A 90 2.38 7.94 1.56
CA SER A 90 0.98 7.50 1.67
C SER A 90 0.51 7.54 3.13
N ASP A 91 1.37 7.09 4.04
CA ASP A 91 1.14 7.10 5.48
C ASP A 91 1.09 8.54 6.02
N LEU A 92 1.94 9.43 5.48
CA LEU A 92 1.91 10.85 5.81
C LEU A 92 0.59 11.52 5.36
N ARG A 93 0.00 11.10 4.24
CA ARG A 93 -1.35 11.56 3.83
C ARG A 93 -2.44 11.11 4.81
N ILE A 94 -2.31 9.92 5.38
CA ILE A 94 -3.22 9.42 6.43
C ILE A 94 -3.07 10.28 7.68
N LEU A 95 -1.84 10.58 8.10
CA LEU A 95 -1.58 11.49 9.22
C LEU A 95 -2.26 12.86 9.01
N ARG A 96 -2.04 13.47 7.84
CA ARG A 96 -2.66 14.76 7.49
C ARG A 96 -4.18 14.72 7.57
N SER A 97 -4.79 13.68 7.00
CA SER A 97 -6.25 13.49 7.04
C SER A 97 -6.77 13.43 8.49
N TYR A 98 -6.07 12.72 9.38
CA TYR A 98 -6.44 12.69 10.79
C TYR A 98 -6.20 14.03 11.50
N LEU A 99 -5.10 14.73 11.22
CA LEU A 99 -4.83 16.05 11.80
C LEU A 99 -5.90 17.07 11.38
N GLU A 100 -6.27 17.10 10.10
CA GLU A 100 -7.35 17.94 9.58
C GLU A 100 -8.70 17.59 10.19
N GLN A 101 -8.96 16.29 10.42
CA GLN A 101 -10.20 15.86 11.06
C GLN A 101 -10.26 16.32 12.52
N PHE A 102 -9.27 15.97 13.33
CA PHE A 102 -9.29 16.15 14.79
C PHE A 102 -8.96 17.58 15.24
N PHE A 103 -8.11 18.29 14.50
CA PHE A 103 -7.73 19.65 14.81
C PHE A 103 -8.42 20.62 13.85
N SER A 104 -9.75 20.69 13.89
CA SER A 104 -10.53 21.62 13.05
C SER A 104 -11.44 22.52 13.89
N ALA A 105 -11.59 23.77 13.44
CA ALA A 105 -12.56 24.70 14.02
C ALA A 105 -14.00 24.16 13.99
N ASN A 106 -14.32 23.30 13.01
CA ASN A 106 -15.63 22.68 12.86
C ASN A 106 -15.97 21.70 13.98
N LEU A 107 -14.98 20.97 14.52
CA LEU A 107 -15.19 20.11 15.69
C LEU A 107 -15.58 20.92 16.92
N LEU A 108 -14.90 22.03 17.17
CA LEU A 108 -15.19 22.91 18.30
C LEU A 108 -16.49 23.72 18.10
N SER A 109 -16.81 24.09 16.85
CA SER A 109 -18.03 24.84 16.50
C SER A 109 -19.30 23.96 16.50
N SER A 110 -19.18 22.69 16.10
CA SER A 110 -20.28 21.71 16.17
C SER A 110 -20.68 21.36 17.60
N SER A 111 -19.75 21.46 18.55
CA SER A 111 -20.00 21.40 19.99
C SER A 111 -20.81 22.62 20.50
N LEU A 112 -20.56 23.81 19.97
CA LEU A 112 -21.26 25.06 20.34
C LEU A 112 -22.72 25.14 19.86
N SER A 113 -23.14 24.28 18.92
CA SER A 113 -24.43 24.36 18.24
C SER A 113 -25.27 23.07 18.37
N ALA A 114 -25.25 22.43 19.54
CA ALA A 114 -26.10 21.29 19.88
C ALA A 114 -27.63 21.54 19.78
N GLY A 115 -28.06 22.78 19.49
CA GLY A 115 -29.46 23.18 19.41
C GLY A 115 -30.04 23.43 18.02
N GLN A 116 -29.28 23.41 16.91
CA GLN A 116 -29.82 23.76 15.59
C GLN A 116 -29.83 22.60 14.59
N ARG A 117 -31.03 22.41 14.02
CA ARG A 117 -31.49 21.39 13.07
C ARG A 117 -30.43 20.93 12.07
N ARG A 118 -30.10 19.65 12.21
CA ARG A 118 -29.46 18.71 11.27
C ARG A 118 -29.72 19.03 9.79
N SER A 119 -28.69 19.50 9.09
CA SER A 119 -28.62 19.40 7.63
C SER A 119 -28.20 17.97 7.25
N ARG A 120 -28.97 17.36 6.35
CA ARG A 120 -28.73 16.03 5.76
C ARG A 120 -27.50 16.10 4.84
N GLY A 121 -26.30 15.98 5.40
CA GLY A 121 -25.06 15.91 4.62
C GLY A 121 -23.77 16.26 5.36
N GLY A 122 -23.83 16.73 6.62
CA GLY A 122 -22.62 16.97 7.40
C GLY A 122 -22.04 15.69 7.97
N THR A 123 -20.86 15.30 7.51
CA THR A 123 -20.08 14.16 8.03
C THR A 123 -19.88 14.34 9.53
N ARG A 124 -20.32 13.36 10.33
CA ARG A 124 -20.06 13.37 11.77
C ARG A 124 -18.62 12.93 12.01
N TYR A 125 -17.82 13.82 12.58
CA TYR A 125 -16.41 13.57 12.88
C TYR A 125 -16.19 12.58 14.02
N PHE A 126 -17.17 12.45 14.92
CA PHE A 126 -17.25 11.40 15.93
C PHE A 126 -18.46 10.49 15.67
N PRO A 127 -18.39 9.21 16.03
CA PRO A 127 -19.53 8.30 16.01
C PRO A 127 -20.72 8.89 16.75
N PRO A 128 -21.98 8.63 16.35
CA PRO A 128 -23.18 9.10 17.02
C PRO A 128 -23.25 8.87 18.54
N GLN A 129 -22.46 7.93 19.05
CA GLN A 129 -22.41 7.51 20.44
C GLN A 129 -21.40 8.29 21.28
N ILE A 130 -20.48 9.05 20.65
CA ILE A 130 -19.43 9.80 21.35
C ILE A 130 -19.68 11.29 21.12
N SER A 131 -20.16 11.97 22.16
CA SER A 131 -20.28 13.41 22.19
C SER A 131 -19.29 13.98 23.20
N LEU A 132 -18.37 14.82 22.72
CA LEU A 132 -17.45 15.54 23.60
C LEU A 132 -18.25 16.49 24.52
N PRO A 133 -17.97 16.52 25.83
CA PRO A 133 -18.65 17.41 26.75
C PRO A 133 -18.20 18.86 26.49
N ASN A 134 -19.14 19.79 26.55
CA ASN A 134 -18.89 21.22 26.32
C ASN A 134 -18.36 21.96 27.57
N SER A 135 -18.04 21.24 28.64
CA SER A 135 -17.70 21.83 29.94
C SER A 135 -16.20 21.80 30.21
N CYS A 136 -15.74 22.66 31.12
CA CYS A 136 -14.34 22.71 31.58
C CYS A 136 -14.07 21.67 32.70
N SER A 137 -15.06 20.86 33.04
CA SER A 137 -15.02 19.95 34.18
C SER A 137 -14.30 18.66 33.81
N ILE A 138 -13.23 18.32 34.55
CA ILE A 138 -12.52 17.04 34.40
C ILE A 138 -13.47 15.85 34.57
N LEU A 139 -14.43 15.97 35.48
CA LEU A 139 -15.36 14.89 35.80
C LEU A 139 -16.27 14.56 34.61
N ASP A 140 -16.58 15.55 33.77
CA ASP A 140 -17.45 15.36 32.61
C ASP A 140 -16.70 14.59 31.53
N TYR A 141 -15.42 14.91 31.28
CA TYR A 141 -14.57 14.10 30.39
C TYR A 141 -14.36 12.68 30.91
N ARG A 142 -14.16 12.52 32.23
CA ARG A 142 -14.07 11.20 32.85
C ARG A 142 -15.36 10.39 32.66
N SER A 143 -16.52 11.04 32.81
CA SER A 143 -17.81 10.38 32.59
C SER A 143 -17.99 9.96 31.12
N VAL A 144 -17.45 10.71 30.17
CA VAL A 144 -17.48 10.31 28.75
C VAL A 144 -16.61 9.08 28.52
N ILE A 145 -15.43 9.01 29.15
CA ILE A 145 -14.55 7.84 29.08
C ILE A 145 -15.22 6.61 29.71
N GLU A 146 -15.86 6.77 30.87
CA GLU A 146 -16.59 5.67 31.55
C GLU A 146 -17.83 5.20 30.77
N ASN A 147 -18.39 6.04 29.89
CA ASN A 147 -19.51 5.70 29.02
C ASN A 147 -19.07 5.12 27.65
N LEU A 148 -17.78 5.01 27.37
CA LEU A 148 -17.29 4.35 26.16
C LEU A 148 -17.57 2.84 26.24
N PRO A 149 -17.99 2.20 25.15
CA PRO A 149 -18.11 0.74 25.11
C PRO A 149 -16.75 0.07 25.31
N GLU A 150 -16.73 -1.08 25.98
CA GLU A 150 -15.51 -1.89 26.14
C GLU A 150 -15.03 -2.51 24.81
N ASP A 151 -15.94 -2.66 23.83
CA ASP A 151 -15.64 -3.17 22.50
C ASP A 151 -15.32 -2.03 21.51
N ASP A 152 -14.07 -2.02 21.03
CA ASP A 152 -13.60 -1.10 20.00
C ASP A 152 -14.17 -1.48 18.62
N ARG A 153 -14.99 -0.61 18.02
CA ARG A 153 -15.55 -0.83 16.67
C ARG A 153 -14.69 -0.18 15.59
N PRO A 154 -14.42 -0.84 14.45
CA PRO A 154 -13.69 -0.26 13.31
C PRO A 154 -14.24 1.09 12.82
N ALA A 155 -15.56 1.28 12.90
CA ALA A 155 -16.23 2.50 12.51
C ALA A 155 -15.80 3.73 13.32
N PHE A 156 -15.30 3.54 14.55
CA PHE A 156 -14.73 4.62 15.35
C PHE A 156 -13.46 5.18 14.71
N PHE A 157 -12.71 4.31 14.02
CA PHE A 157 -11.42 4.62 13.41
C PHE A 157 -11.52 5.08 11.96
N GLY A 158 -12.72 5.20 11.39
CA GLY A 158 -12.88 5.43 9.95
C GLY A 158 -12.41 4.25 9.10
N LEU A 159 -12.17 3.09 9.72
CA LEU A 159 -11.77 1.86 9.06
C LEU A 159 -13.00 1.12 8.52
N PRO A 160 -12.85 0.36 7.42
CA PRO A 160 -13.96 -0.36 6.83
C PRO A 160 -14.42 -1.51 7.75
N ALA A 161 -15.70 -1.89 7.66
CA ALA A 161 -16.28 -2.92 8.54
C ALA A 161 -15.63 -4.30 8.36
N ASN A 162 -15.00 -4.57 7.22
CA ASN A 162 -14.29 -5.82 6.93
C ASN A 162 -12.82 -5.83 7.45
N ILE A 163 -12.33 -4.74 8.05
CA ILE A 163 -10.93 -4.62 8.50
C ILE A 163 -10.57 -5.66 9.56
N GLU A 164 -11.53 -6.03 10.42
CA GLU A 164 -11.29 -7.02 11.47
C GLU A 164 -10.95 -8.37 10.84
N ARG A 165 -11.63 -8.74 9.76
CA ARG A 165 -11.36 -9.98 9.02
C ARG A 165 -10.00 -9.94 8.32
N SER A 166 -9.63 -8.83 7.69
CA SER A 166 -8.32 -8.71 7.04
C SER A 166 -7.19 -8.68 8.08
N SER A 167 -7.35 -7.95 9.17
CA SER A 167 -6.42 -7.91 10.30
C SER A 167 -6.23 -9.30 10.92
N GLN A 168 -7.32 -10.00 11.26
CA GLN A 168 -7.27 -11.37 11.77
C GLN A 168 -6.56 -12.31 10.80
N ARG A 169 -6.77 -12.18 9.47
CA ARG A 169 -6.07 -12.97 8.46
C ARG A 169 -4.57 -12.70 8.46
N ILE A 170 -4.15 -11.43 8.50
CA ILE A 170 -2.74 -11.04 8.53
C ILE A 170 -2.07 -11.53 9.82
N ILE A 171 -2.67 -11.24 10.98
CA ILE A 171 -2.18 -11.67 12.29
C ILE A 171 -2.09 -13.20 12.34
N SER A 172 -3.12 -13.92 11.89
CA SER A 172 -3.11 -15.39 11.84
C SER A 172 -1.97 -15.90 10.95
N SER A 173 -1.76 -15.30 9.78
CA SER A 173 -0.64 -15.67 8.91
C SER A 173 0.72 -15.42 9.54
N GLN A 174 0.88 -14.28 10.23
CA GLN A 174 2.12 -13.94 10.96
C GLN A 174 2.37 -14.90 12.12
N VAL A 175 1.35 -15.19 12.93
CA VAL A 175 1.43 -16.15 14.05
C VAL A 175 1.74 -17.54 13.53
N ILE A 176 1.10 -17.98 12.44
CA ILE A 176 1.41 -19.27 11.79
C ILE A 176 2.86 -19.27 11.29
N SER A 177 3.34 -18.18 10.70
CA SER A 177 4.74 -18.05 10.26
C SER A 177 5.71 -18.14 11.44
N GLN A 178 5.45 -17.42 12.53
CA GLN A 178 6.25 -17.48 13.74
C GLN A 178 6.24 -18.87 14.39
N LEU A 179 5.08 -19.53 14.48
CA LEU A 179 4.95 -20.89 14.97
C LEU A 179 5.68 -21.89 14.05
N ARG A 180 5.63 -21.69 12.73
CA ARG A 180 6.44 -22.47 11.78
C ARG A 180 7.91 -22.30 12.09
N VAL A 181 8.40 -21.07 12.31
CA VAL A 181 9.79 -20.82 12.68
C VAL A 181 10.17 -21.53 13.99
N LEU A 182 9.34 -21.42 15.02
CA LEU A 182 9.58 -22.08 16.32
C LEU A 182 9.53 -23.60 16.25
N SER A 183 8.68 -24.17 15.39
CA SER A 183 8.58 -25.62 15.18
C SER A 183 9.79 -26.22 14.43
N ARG A 184 10.67 -25.38 13.89
CA ARG A 184 11.88 -25.84 13.19
C ARG A 184 12.97 -26.13 14.21
N SER A 185 13.56 -27.32 14.11
CA SER A 185 14.82 -27.57 14.80
C SER A 185 15.94 -26.85 14.05
N VAL A 186 16.52 -25.83 14.69
CA VAL A 186 17.67 -25.03 14.19
C VAL A 186 18.86 -25.93 13.79
N ALA A 187 18.89 -27.18 14.28
CA ALA A 187 19.89 -28.19 13.96
C ALA A 187 19.86 -28.74 12.52
N THR A 188 18.73 -28.66 11.80
CA THR A 188 18.57 -29.31 10.48
C THR A 188 19.35 -28.64 9.34
N GLY A 189 19.62 -27.33 9.43
CA GLY A 189 20.36 -26.60 8.40
C GLY A 189 21.88 -26.52 8.62
N SER A 190 22.37 -26.77 9.84
CA SER A 190 23.77 -26.52 10.22
C SER A 190 24.70 -27.73 10.04
N LYS A 191 24.15 -28.96 10.04
CA LYS A 191 24.92 -30.19 9.79
C LYS A 191 24.39 -30.85 8.53
N PHE A 192 25.29 -31.23 7.63
CA PHE A 192 24.91 -31.97 6.44
C PHE A 192 24.48 -33.37 6.87
N ASP A 193 23.18 -33.63 6.74
CA ASP A 193 22.59 -34.96 6.89
C ASP A 193 21.79 -35.26 5.63
N ARG A 194 22.22 -36.31 4.93
CA ARG A 194 21.67 -36.69 3.63
C ARG A 194 20.19 -37.05 3.71
N GLU A 195 19.75 -37.69 4.79
CA GLU A 195 18.36 -38.15 4.94
C GLU A 195 17.43 -36.98 5.25
N LEU A 196 17.83 -36.09 6.16
CA LEU A 196 17.09 -34.87 6.49
C LEU A 196 16.97 -33.95 5.28
N TRP A 197 18.07 -33.74 4.52
CA TRP A 197 18.05 -32.93 3.32
C TRP A 197 17.18 -33.54 2.22
N SER A 198 17.25 -34.87 2.04
CA SER A 198 16.38 -35.57 1.09
C SER A 198 14.91 -35.37 1.44
N ASN A 199 14.52 -35.55 2.69
CA ASN A 199 13.12 -35.45 3.12
C ASN A 199 12.60 -34.01 3.07
N GLY A 200 13.37 -33.03 3.55
CA GLY A 200 12.95 -31.62 3.60
C GLY A 200 12.92 -30.93 2.23
N LEU A 201 13.85 -31.28 1.33
CA LEU A 201 14.00 -30.60 0.03
C LEU A 201 13.28 -31.31 -1.12
N SER A 202 12.90 -32.58 -0.95
CA SER A 202 12.17 -33.36 -1.96
C SER A 202 10.89 -32.67 -2.46
N PRO A 203 10.02 -32.07 -1.61
CA PRO A 203 8.83 -31.36 -2.09
C PRO A 203 9.15 -30.20 -3.04
N ILE A 204 10.20 -29.42 -2.75
CA ILE A 204 10.63 -28.28 -3.57
C ILE A 204 11.18 -28.78 -4.91
N LEU A 205 12.01 -29.82 -4.89
CA LEU A 205 12.55 -30.45 -6.11
C LEU A 205 11.44 -31.08 -6.96
N HIS A 206 10.44 -31.70 -6.34
CA HIS A 206 9.31 -32.30 -7.04
C HIS A 206 8.40 -31.22 -7.66
N LEU A 207 8.16 -30.11 -6.94
CA LEU A 207 7.46 -28.95 -7.47
C LEU A 207 8.20 -28.37 -8.69
N TRP A 208 9.51 -28.14 -8.59
CA TRP A 208 10.32 -27.63 -9.69
C TRP A 208 10.28 -28.54 -10.92
N LYS A 209 10.35 -29.86 -10.71
CA LYS A 209 10.16 -30.82 -11.79
C LYS A 209 8.78 -30.70 -12.42
N LYS A 210 7.70 -30.61 -11.62
CA LYS A 210 6.33 -30.52 -12.11
C LYS A 210 6.10 -29.24 -12.91
N LEU A 211 6.59 -28.09 -12.43
CA LEU A 211 6.44 -26.79 -13.09
C LEU A 211 7.16 -26.73 -14.44
N ASN A 212 8.31 -27.40 -14.55
CA ASN A 212 9.10 -27.40 -15.78
C ASN A 212 8.81 -28.59 -16.72
N LYS A 213 7.84 -29.46 -16.40
CA LYS A 213 7.44 -30.54 -17.31
C LYS A 213 6.86 -29.92 -18.58
N GLY A 214 7.60 -30.02 -19.69
CA GLY A 214 7.20 -29.51 -20.99
C GLY A 214 7.60 -28.06 -21.27
N SER A 215 8.31 -27.38 -20.36
CA SER A 215 8.80 -26.02 -20.61
C SER A 215 10.15 -26.04 -21.32
N THR A 216 10.26 -25.27 -22.41
CA THR A 216 11.52 -25.07 -23.16
C THR A 216 12.44 -24.03 -22.52
N LEU A 217 11.96 -23.27 -21.53
CA LEU A 217 12.65 -22.14 -20.89
C LEU A 217 14.06 -22.49 -20.38
N ILE A 218 14.23 -23.70 -19.84
CA ILE A 218 15.52 -24.16 -19.28
C ILE A 218 16.59 -24.31 -20.36
N HIS A 219 16.20 -24.74 -21.56
CA HIS A 219 17.12 -25.05 -22.65
C HIS A 219 17.18 -23.96 -23.73
N GLN A 220 16.31 -22.95 -23.62
CA GLN A 220 16.23 -21.85 -24.56
C GLN A 220 17.51 -21.02 -24.54
N LYS A 221 18.13 -20.88 -25.71
CA LYS A 221 19.25 -19.96 -25.90
C LYS A 221 18.69 -18.60 -26.27
N VAL A 222 18.87 -17.63 -25.38
CA VAL A 222 18.46 -16.25 -25.62
C VAL A 222 19.72 -15.44 -25.93
N ALA A 223 19.68 -14.71 -27.05
CA ALA A 223 20.72 -13.75 -27.38
C ALA A 223 20.72 -12.61 -26.37
N SER A 224 21.89 -12.07 -26.04
CA SER A 224 21.98 -10.86 -25.22
C SER A 224 21.25 -9.72 -25.94
N PRO A 225 20.41 -8.93 -25.23
CA PRO A 225 19.76 -7.76 -25.81
C PRO A 225 20.81 -6.85 -26.43
N THR A 226 20.65 -6.54 -27.71
CA THR A 226 21.51 -5.56 -28.39
C THR A 226 20.86 -4.19 -28.20
N GLU A 227 21.65 -3.14 -27.95
CA GLU A 227 21.14 -1.76 -27.92
C GLU A 227 20.66 -1.34 -29.32
N GLY A 228 19.45 -1.75 -29.67
CA GLY A 228 18.79 -1.38 -30.91
C GLY A 228 18.04 -0.05 -30.77
N GLN A 229 18.09 0.78 -31.81
CA GLN A 229 17.30 2.00 -32.03
C GLN A 229 15.79 1.72 -32.24
N GLY A 230 15.26 0.65 -31.64
CA GLY A 230 13.87 0.21 -31.78
C GLY A 230 12.90 0.89 -30.82
N SER A 231 11.65 0.38 -30.79
CA SER A 231 10.65 0.78 -29.79
C SER A 231 11.17 0.47 -28.38
N PRO A 232 11.16 1.44 -27.44
CA PRO A 232 11.55 1.22 -26.05
C PRO A 232 10.81 0.07 -25.37
N VAL A 233 9.52 -0.11 -25.70
CA VAL A 233 8.69 -1.18 -25.14
C VAL A 233 9.16 -2.55 -25.64
N LEU A 234 9.53 -2.67 -26.91
CA LEU A 234 10.12 -3.91 -27.43
C LEU A 234 11.48 -4.21 -26.79
N SER A 235 12.33 -3.20 -26.62
CA SER A 235 13.61 -3.34 -25.91
C SER A 235 13.43 -3.78 -24.46
N PHE A 236 12.41 -3.24 -23.76
CA PHE A 236 12.06 -3.70 -22.41
C PHE A 236 11.64 -5.17 -22.40
N ILE A 237 10.73 -5.59 -23.29
CA ILE A 237 10.20 -6.96 -23.31
C ILE A 237 11.30 -7.98 -23.61
N THR A 238 12.19 -7.67 -24.56
CA THR A 238 13.34 -8.53 -24.89
C THR A 238 14.34 -8.64 -23.74
N LEU A 239 14.60 -7.53 -23.02
CA LEU A 239 15.42 -7.55 -21.81
C LEU A 239 14.77 -8.36 -20.69
N GLU A 240 13.48 -8.18 -20.48
CA GLU A 240 12.70 -8.91 -19.47
C GLU A 240 12.69 -10.42 -19.77
N GLN A 241 12.53 -10.81 -21.04
CA GLN A 241 12.64 -12.21 -21.47
C GLN A 241 14.04 -12.78 -21.19
N PHE A 242 15.10 -12.03 -21.51
CA PHE A 242 16.47 -12.45 -21.23
C PHE A 242 16.69 -12.66 -19.72
N ASN A 243 16.26 -11.71 -18.90
CA ASN A 243 16.40 -11.77 -17.44
C ASN A 243 15.58 -12.93 -16.84
N ALA A 244 14.35 -13.12 -17.29
CA ALA A 244 13.47 -14.21 -16.85
C ALA A 244 14.10 -15.58 -17.14
N ILE A 245 14.60 -15.79 -18.36
CA ILE A 245 15.22 -17.06 -18.75
C ILE A 245 16.53 -17.29 -17.99
N ARG A 246 17.34 -16.25 -17.78
CA ARG A 246 18.56 -16.34 -16.95
C ARG A 246 18.25 -16.67 -15.50
N LEU A 247 17.16 -16.14 -14.95
CA LEU A 247 16.70 -16.47 -13.60
C LEU A 247 16.26 -17.94 -13.52
N VAL A 248 15.42 -18.41 -14.44
CA VAL A 248 14.97 -19.81 -14.52
C VAL A 248 16.16 -20.77 -14.65
N GLN A 249 17.11 -20.48 -15.53
CA GLN A 249 18.31 -21.28 -15.73
C GLN A 249 19.20 -21.30 -14.47
N SER A 250 19.35 -20.16 -13.81
CA SER A 250 20.11 -20.05 -12.55
C SER A 250 19.47 -20.90 -11.45
N ILE A 251 18.15 -20.81 -11.26
CA ILE A 251 17.40 -21.62 -10.29
C ILE A 251 17.53 -23.10 -10.63
N HIS A 252 17.40 -23.46 -11.91
CA HIS A 252 17.57 -24.83 -12.37
C HIS A 252 18.95 -25.39 -12.02
N GLN A 253 20.02 -24.63 -12.27
CA GLN A 253 21.39 -25.02 -11.95
C GLN A 253 21.60 -25.20 -10.45
N SER A 254 21.09 -24.25 -9.63
CA SER A 254 21.15 -24.33 -8.17
C SER A 254 20.43 -25.58 -7.63
N LEU A 255 19.20 -25.84 -8.09
CA LEU A 255 18.43 -27.02 -7.66
C LEU A 255 19.00 -28.34 -8.20
N ALA A 256 19.59 -28.33 -9.41
CA ALA A 256 20.27 -29.50 -9.97
C ALA A 256 21.53 -29.85 -9.18
N ALA A 257 22.36 -28.85 -8.82
CA ALA A 257 23.53 -29.05 -7.97
C ALA A 257 23.12 -29.61 -6.59
N LEU A 258 22.07 -29.04 -5.98
CA LEU A 258 21.50 -29.54 -4.73
C LEU A 258 21.02 -30.99 -4.85
N SER A 259 20.29 -31.33 -5.92
CA SER A 259 19.86 -32.71 -6.16
C SER A 259 21.02 -33.68 -6.38
N LYS A 260 22.13 -33.25 -6.99
CA LYS A 260 23.32 -34.09 -7.20
C LYS A 260 24.06 -34.37 -5.89
N VAL A 261 24.13 -33.39 -5.00
CA VAL A 261 24.69 -33.54 -3.65
C VAL A 261 23.85 -34.51 -2.81
N ILE A 262 22.52 -34.38 -2.82
CA ILE A 262 21.61 -35.31 -2.11
C ILE A 262 21.77 -36.76 -2.63
N ARG A 263 21.97 -36.94 -3.94
CA ARG A 263 22.21 -38.25 -4.57
C ARG A 263 23.63 -38.79 -4.36
N GLY A 264 24.55 -38.01 -3.79
CA GLY A 264 25.96 -38.41 -3.57
C GLY A 264 26.83 -38.37 -4.82
N THR A 265 26.37 -37.70 -5.89
CA THR A 265 27.10 -37.62 -7.18
C THR A 265 28.02 -36.39 -7.29
N GLN A 266 27.89 -35.44 -6.36
CA GLN A 266 28.67 -34.21 -6.32
C GLN A 266 29.04 -33.87 -4.88
N LEU A 267 30.23 -33.29 -4.67
CA LEU A 267 30.70 -32.81 -3.37
C LEU A 267 29.91 -31.59 -2.91
N LEU A 268 29.73 -31.45 -1.60
CA LEU A 268 29.08 -30.30 -0.98
C LEU A 268 29.93 -29.04 -1.15
N THR A 269 29.36 -28.00 -1.75
CA THR A 269 29.98 -26.67 -1.86
C THR A 269 29.32 -25.70 -0.87
N PRO A 270 30.00 -24.62 -0.44
CA PRO A 270 29.43 -23.65 0.48
C PRO A 270 28.18 -22.95 -0.09
N GLU A 271 28.11 -22.78 -1.41
CA GLU A 271 26.93 -22.21 -2.08
C GLU A 271 25.71 -23.13 -1.98
N VAL A 272 25.89 -24.43 -2.23
CA VAL A 272 24.82 -25.43 -2.10
C VAL A 272 24.40 -25.58 -0.65
N GLN A 273 25.34 -25.44 0.30
CA GLN A 273 25.02 -25.44 1.72
C GLN A 273 24.14 -24.24 2.10
N LYS A 274 24.52 -23.02 1.72
CA LYS A 274 23.71 -21.82 1.97
C LYS A 274 22.31 -21.94 1.33
N LEU A 275 22.24 -22.45 0.10
CA LEU A 275 20.99 -22.72 -0.59
C LEU A 275 20.11 -23.71 0.19
N ALA A 276 20.68 -24.84 0.61
CA ALA A 276 19.96 -25.86 1.35
C ALA A 276 19.45 -25.33 2.70
N THR A 277 20.29 -24.60 3.44
CA THR A 277 19.90 -23.98 4.72
C THR A 277 18.72 -23.02 4.54
N ALA A 278 18.76 -22.13 3.55
CA ALA A 278 17.65 -21.22 3.26
C ALA A 278 16.36 -21.97 2.91
N LEU A 279 16.44 -22.97 2.02
CA LEU A 279 15.27 -23.76 1.61
C LEU A 279 14.70 -24.63 2.73
N LEU A 280 15.54 -25.19 3.61
CA LEU A 280 15.10 -25.92 4.81
C LEU A 280 14.44 -24.98 5.82
N ASN A 281 14.91 -23.74 5.90
CA ASN A 281 14.26 -22.66 6.62
C ASN A 281 13.03 -22.09 5.86
N GLN A 282 12.60 -22.69 4.76
CA GLN A 282 11.48 -22.20 3.94
C GLN A 282 11.57 -20.70 3.61
N GLU A 283 12.78 -20.19 3.46
CA GLU A 283 13.09 -18.81 3.09
C GLU A 283 13.71 -18.80 1.70
N CYS A 284 13.28 -17.84 0.86
CA CYS A 284 13.85 -17.68 -0.46
C CYS A 284 15.33 -17.27 -0.36
N PRO A 285 16.26 -18.02 -0.97
CA PRO A 285 17.68 -17.69 -0.98
C PRO A 285 17.95 -16.27 -1.48
N LEU A 286 18.83 -15.54 -0.79
CA LEU A 286 19.20 -14.17 -1.15
C LEU A 286 19.75 -14.05 -2.59
N THR A 287 20.40 -15.10 -3.10
CA THR A 287 20.89 -15.11 -4.49
C THR A 287 19.78 -15.03 -5.54
N TRP A 288 18.57 -15.53 -5.21
CA TRP A 288 17.40 -15.42 -6.05
C TRP A 288 16.70 -14.07 -5.82
N GLN A 289 16.53 -13.66 -4.56
CA GLN A 289 15.94 -12.36 -4.22
C GLN A 289 16.69 -11.17 -4.82
N ASN A 290 18.03 -11.23 -4.88
CA ASN A 290 18.85 -10.18 -5.51
C ASN A 290 18.61 -10.04 -7.03
N LYS A 291 18.11 -11.09 -7.70
CA LYS A 291 17.76 -11.03 -9.13
C LYS A 291 16.32 -10.58 -9.35
N TRP A 292 15.44 -11.03 -8.48
CA TRP A 292 14.04 -10.61 -8.47
C TRP A 292 13.51 -10.71 -7.04
N GLU A 293 13.10 -9.56 -6.49
CA GLU A 293 12.39 -9.46 -5.22
C GLU A 293 10.98 -10.01 -5.39
N GLY A 294 10.77 -11.21 -4.85
CA GLY A 294 9.51 -11.95 -4.93
C GLY A 294 9.08 -12.47 -3.57
N PRO A 295 8.09 -13.38 -3.52
CA PRO A 295 7.59 -13.92 -2.26
C PRO A 295 8.69 -14.56 -1.39
N GLU A 296 8.61 -14.37 -0.08
CA GLU A 296 9.56 -14.95 0.87
C GLU A 296 9.52 -16.50 0.89
N GLU A 297 8.35 -17.10 0.64
CA GLU A 297 8.18 -18.55 0.62
C GLU A 297 8.72 -19.15 -0.70
N PRO A 298 9.70 -20.08 -0.66
CA PRO A 298 10.34 -20.63 -1.86
C PRO A 298 9.37 -21.27 -2.85
N MET A 299 8.33 -21.96 -2.36
CA MET A 299 7.36 -22.62 -3.23
C MET A 299 6.51 -21.62 -4.01
N GLN A 300 6.11 -20.51 -3.38
CA GLN A 300 5.39 -19.42 -4.05
C GLN A 300 6.32 -18.71 -5.03
N TYR A 301 7.56 -18.42 -4.61
CA TYR A 301 8.58 -17.83 -5.48
C TYR A 301 8.78 -18.65 -6.77
N LEU A 302 8.97 -19.97 -6.67
CA LEU A 302 9.16 -20.83 -7.83
C LEU A 302 7.94 -20.86 -8.77
N ARG A 303 6.71 -20.85 -8.23
CA ARG A 303 5.49 -20.78 -9.03
C ARG A 303 5.38 -19.44 -9.76
N ALA A 304 5.64 -18.34 -9.05
CA ALA A 304 5.58 -17.00 -9.62
C ALA A 304 6.63 -16.81 -10.73
N VAL A 305 7.88 -17.23 -10.52
CA VAL A 305 8.92 -17.15 -11.56
C VAL A 305 8.52 -17.89 -12.84
N VAL A 306 8.02 -19.13 -12.72
CA VAL A 306 7.66 -19.93 -13.90
C VAL A 306 6.43 -19.35 -14.60
N THR A 307 5.42 -18.93 -13.85
CA THR A 307 4.20 -18.34 -14.41
C THR A 307 4.51 -17.04 -15.16
N ARG A 308 5.32 -16.17 -14.56
CA ARG A 308 5.79 -14.93 -15.20
C ARG A 308 6.66 -15.21 -16.41
N ALA A 309 7.62 -16.14 -16.33
CA ALA A 309 8.48 -16.48 -17.47
C ALA A 309 7.68 -16.97 -18.69
N LEU A 310 6.67 -17.83 -18.47
CA LEU A 310 5.76 -18.28 -19.53
C LEU A 310 4.89 -17.13 -20.06
N ALA A 311 4.42 -16.24 -19.17
CA ALA A 311 3.67 -15.07 -19.60
C ALA A 311 4.54 -14.16 -20.49
N ILE A 312 5.80 -13.90 -20.11
CA ILE A 312 6.72 -13.07 -20.92
C ILE A 312 6.93 -13.65 -22.33
N GLU A 313 6.96 -14.96 -22.52
CA GLU A 313 6.99 -15.55 -23.87
C GLU A 313 5.77 -15.14 -24.70
N SER A 314 4.57 -15.19 -24.11
CA SER A 314 3.33 -14.69 -24.74
C SER A 314 3.37 -13.18 -24.99
N TRP A 315 4.00 -12.39 -24.10
CA TRP A 315 4.20 -10.95 -24.33
C TRP A 315 5.10 -10.69 -25.55
N VAL A 316 6.19 -11.46 -25.71
CA VAL A 316 7.10 -11.34 -26.86
C VAL A 316 6.36 -11.67 -28.16
N GLU A 317 5.56 -12.74 -28.19
CA GLU A 317 4.78 -13.08 -29.38
C GLU A 317 3.76 -11.99 -29.76
N ARG A 318 3.03 -11.45 -28.76
CA ARG A 318 2.06 -10.37 -28.98
C ARG A 318 2.73 -9.07 -29.41
N ALA A 319 3.90 -8.77 -28.83
CA ALA A 319 4.70 -7.61 -29.19
C ALA A 319 5.23 -7.68 -30.63
N GLY A 320 5.68 -8.86 -31.07
CA GLY A 320 6.12 -9.10 -32.44
C GLY A 320 5.00 -8.93 -33.49
N ARG A 321 3.74 -9.09 -33.09
CA ARG A 321 2.56 -8.84 -33.95
C ARG A 321 2.05 -7.40 -33.88
N HIS A 322 2.71 -6.51 -33.14
CA HIS A 322 2.24 -5.15 -32.83
C HIS A 322 0.84 -5.07 -32.19
N ALA A 323 0.37 -6.17 -31.58
CA ALA A 323 -0.97 -6.29 -30.98
C ALA A 323 -0.95 -6.15 -29.44
N LEU A 324 0.22 -5.92 -28.84
CA LEU A 324 0.35 -5.90 -27.38
C LEU A 324 -0.49 -4.80 -26.73
N LEU A 325 -0.49 -3.59 -27.30
CA LEU A 325 -1.17 -2.43 -26.71
C LEU A 325 -2.70 -2.45 -26.92
N SER A 326 -3.20 -3.27 -27.85
CA SER A 326 -4.64 -3.41 -28.10
C SER A 326 -5.33 -4.38 -27.15
N ASP A 327 -4.58 -5.32 -26.58
CA ASP A 327 -5.13 -6.32 -25.67
C ASP A 327 -5.21 -5.82 -24.23
N THR A 328 -5.96 -6.54 -23.39
CA THR A 328 -5.92 -6.31 -21.94
C THR A 328 -4.67 -6.96 -21.38
N LEU A 329 -3.85 -6.18 -20.67
CA LEU A 329 -2.58 -6.59 -20.07
C LEU A 329 -2.74 -6.76 -18.56
N ASP A 330 -2.09 -7.77 -17.98
CA ASP A 330 -1.97 -7.93 -16.54
C ASP A 330 -0.54 -7.59 -16.12
N LEU A 331 -0.37 -6.52 -15.34
CA LEU A 331 0.94 -6.08 -14.86
C LEU A 331 1.57 -7.08 -13.87
N ALA A 332 0.78 -8.00 -13.28
CA ALA A 332 1.29 -9.04 -12.39
C ALA A 332 2.16 -10.09 -13.12
N GLU A 333 2.09 -10.13 -14.45
CA GLU A 333 2.88 -11.03 -15.30
C GLU A 333 4.34 -10.56 -15.48
N LEU A 334 4.62 -9.28 -15.20
CA LEU A 334 5.94 -8.67 -15.36
C LEU A 334 6.77 -8.80 -14.08
N PHE A 335 8.10 -8.93 -14.20
CA PHE A 335 9.00 -8.82 -13.05
C PHE A 335 9.17 -7.34 -12.64
N HIS A 336 9.27 -6.44 -13.62
CA HIS A 336 9.49 -5.00 -13.42
C HIS A 336 8.38 -4.13 -14.09
N PRO A 337 7.16 -4.09 -13.52
CA PRO A 337 6.03 -3.35 -14.10
C PRO A 337 6.24 -1.83 -14.12
N ASP A 338 7.00 -1.29 -13.16
CA ASP A 338 7.44 0.11 -13.11
C ASP A 338 8.26 0.50 -14.34
N THR A 339 9.18 -0.38 -14.73
CA THR A 339 10.07 -0.18 -15.89
C THR A 339 9.28 -0.26 -17.20
N PHE A 340 8.28 -1.14 -17.28
CA PHE A 340 7.35 -1.19 -18.40
C PHE A 340 6.60 0.14 -18.60
N LEU A 341 6.05 0.71 -17.52
CA LEU A 341 5.32 1.99 -17.60
C LEU A 341 6.23 3.15 -18.00
N ASN A 342 7.51 3.11 -17.60
CA ASN A 342 8.53 4.05 -18.05
C ASN A 342 8.94 3.84 -19.51
N ALA A 343 9.03 2.60 -19.99
CA ALA A 343 9.25 2.31 -21.41
C ALA A 343 8.09 2.84 -22.26
N LEU A 344 6.85 2.69 -21.79
CA LEU A 344 5.66 3.27 -22.40
C LEU A 344 5.72 4.82 -22.39
N ARG A 345 6.22 5.44 -21.31
CA ARG A 345 6.47 6.89 -21.24
C ARG A 345 7.48 7.34 -22.30
N GLN A 346 8.55 6.57 -22.51
CA GLN A 346 9.55 6.89 -23.51
C GLN A 346 9.02 6.72 -24.94
N GLU A 347 8.23 5.67 -25.19
CA GLU A 347 7.62 5.45 -26.51
C GLU A 347 6.57 6.52 -26.86
N THR A 348 5.74 6.91 -25.88
CA THR A 348 4.79 8.03 -26.03
C THR A 348 5.51 9.35 -26.31
N ALA A 349 6.57 9.66 -25.57
CA ALA A 349 7.38 10.86 -25.80
C ALA A 349 7.98 10.91 -27.22
N ARG A 350 8.58 9.80 -27.68
CA ARG A 350 9.13 9.69 -29.05
C ARG A 350 8.04 9.82 -30.11
N SER A 351 6.89 9.20 -29.89
CA SER A 351 5.76 9.24 -30.82
C SER A 351 5.16 10.65 -30.93
N MET A 352 5.13 11.41 -29.83
CA MET A 352 4.61 12.79 -29.81
C MET A 352 5.66 13.86 -30.11
N GLY A 353 6.95 13.50 -30.17
CA GLY A 353 8.04 14.44 -30.42
C GLY A 353 8.26 15.43 -29.26
N CYS A 354 7.97 15.03 -28.02
CA CYS A 354 8.07 15.89 -26.83
C CYS A 354 9.09 15.34 -25.81
N SER A 355 9.50 16.17 -24.85
CA SER A 355 10.35 15.72 -23.73
C SER A 355 9.57 14.76 -22.83
N MET A 356 10.25 13.74 -22.28
CA MET A 356 9.66 12.82 -21.31
C MET A 356 9.12 13.54 -20.09
N ASP A 357 9.71 14.67 -19.69
CA ASP A 357 9.33 15.45 -18.50
C ASP A 357 8.04 16.24 -18.68
N SER A 358 7.62 16.46 -19.93
CA SER A 358 6.35 17.15 -20.24
C SER A 358 5.12 16.24 -20.11
N LEU A 359 5.32 14.95 -19.78
CA LEU A 359 4.28 13.94 -19.72
C LEU A 359 3.84 13.66 -18.29
N VAL A 360 2.53 13.54 -18.11
CA VAL A 360 1.88 13.17 -16.85
C VAL A 360 1.14 11.86 -17.03
N PHE A 361 1.22 11.00 -16.01
CA PHE A 361 0.50 9.74 -15.96
C PHE A 361 -0.98 9.98 -15.67
N VAL A 362 -1.87 9.40 -16.47
CA VAL A 362 -3.32 9.51 -16.29
C VAL A 362 -3.95 8.12 -16.41
N SER A 363 -4.92 7.87 -15.55
CA SER A 363 -5.73 6.65 -15.55
C SER A 363 -7.21 6.99 -15.74
N SER A 364 -7.92 6.16 -16.51
CA SER A 364 -9.36 6.28 -16.73
C SER A 364 -10.04 4.92 -16.61
N TRP A 365 -11.22 4.90 -15.99
CA TRP A 365 -11.98 3.67 -15.73
C TRP A 365 -13.23 3.52 -16.61
N ARG A 366 -13.77 4.64 -17.12
CA ARG A 366 -15.04 4.65 -17.89
C ARG A 366 -14.81 4.54 -19.40
N SER A 367 -13.82 5.26 -19.91
CA SER A 367 -13.56 5.35 -21.35
C SER A 367 -12.07 5.41 -21.69
N PRO A 368 -11.69 5.04 -22.92
CA PRO A 368 -10.39 5.36 -23.50
C PRO A 368 -10.02 6.83 -23.32
N ILE A 369 -8.72 7.10 -23.22
CA ILE A 369 -8.19 8.45 -23.01
C ILE A 369 -8.00 9.10 -24.38
N VAL A 370 -8.90 10.01 -24.76
CA VAL A 370 -8.93 10.62 -26.11
C VAL A 370 -7.64 11.39 -26.43
N GLN A 371 -7.02 12.00 -25.42
CA GLN A 371 -5.80 12.79 -25.57
C GLN A 371 -4.52 11.94 -25.65
N ALA A 372 -4.62 10.63 -25.38
CA ALA A 372 -3.47 9.74 -25.35
C ALA A 372 -3.17 9.17 -26.74
N LYS A 373 -1.92 9.32 -27.20
CA LYS A 373 -1.48 8.72 -28.46
C LYS A 373 -1.26 7.20 -28.35
N LEU A 374 -0.76 6.76 -27.19
CA LEU A 374 -0.67 5.35 -26.82
C LEU A 374 -1.34 5.17 -25.47
N GLN A 375 -2.17 4.15 -25.37
CA GLN A 375 -2.84 3.76 -24.13
C GLN A 375 -2.74 2.25 -23.99
N VAL A 376 -2.71 1.78 -22.74
CA VAL A 376 -2.76 0.36 -22.41
C VAL A 376 -3.98 0.10 -21.54
N LYS A 377 -4.67 -1.01 -21.83
CA LYS A 377 -5.77 -1.49 -21.00
C LYS A 377 -5.21 -2.48 -19.99
N VAL A 378 -5.22 -2.14 -18.71
CA VAL A 378 -4.68 -2.97 -17.62
C VAL A 378 -5.83 -3.61 -16.85
N GLY A 379 -5.80 -4.93 -16.73
CA GLY A 379 -6.73 -5.72 -15.93
C GLY A 379 -6.03 -6.45 -14.78
N GLY A 380 -6.79 -7.21 -13.99
CA GLY A 380 -6.24 -8.06 -12.93
C GLY A 380 -5.83 -7.33 -11.65
N LEU A 381 -6.14 -6.03 -11.54
CA LEU A 381 -5.87 -5.27 -10.33
C LEU A 381 -6.83 -5.68 -9.19
N GLN A 382 -6.33 -5.56 -7.96
CA GLN A 382 -7.05 -5.87 -6.73
C GLN A 382 -7.09 -4.63 -5.84
N LEU A 383 -8.18 -4.44 -5.10
CA LEU A 383 -8.41 -3.30 -4.21
C LEU A 383 -8.69 -3.79 -2.79
N GLU A 384 -8.04 -3.17 -1.82
CA GLU A 384 -8.28 -3.36 -0.39
C GLU A 384 -8.72 -2.02 0.24
N GLY A 385 -9.46 -2.07 1.33
CA GLY A 385 -9.93 -0.89 2.08
C GLY A 385 -11.28 -0.36 1.60
N CYS A 386 -11.57 -0.46 0.30
CA CYS A 386 -12.85 -0.04 -0.29
C CYS A 386 -13.29 -0.96 -1.44
N GLY A 387 -14.55 -0.80 -1.85
CA GLY A 387 -15.10 -1.37 -3.08
C GLY A 387 -15.08 -0.35 -4.22
N PHE A 388 -15.21 -0.81 -5.45
CA PHE A 388 -15.33 0.05 -6.62
C PHE A 388 -16.37 -0.52 -7.58
N ASP A 389 -17.38 0.27 -7.90
CA ASP A 389 -18.52 -0.13 -8.74
C ASP A 389 -18.28 0.12 -10.25
N GLY A 390 -17.10 0.66 -10.62
CA GLY A 390 -16.76 1.07 -11.99
C GLY A 390 -16.94 2.56 -12.25
N VAL A 391 -17.59 3.27 -11.33
CA VAL A 391 -17.99 4.68 -11.49
C VAL A 391 -17.51 5.52 -10.30
N HIS A 392 -17.61 5.02 -9.07
CA HIS A 392 -17.19 5.62 -7.81
C HIS A 392 -16.69 4.56 -6.81
N LEU A 393 -15.98 5.02 -5.78
CA LEU A 393 -15.64 4.21 -4.61
C LEU A 393 -16.87 3.93 -3.75
N CYS A 394 -16.93 2.73 -3.19
CA CYS A 394 -18.02 2.25 -2.33
C CYS A 394 -17.47 1.75 -0.99
N GLU A 395 -18.23 1.96 0.08
CA GLU A 395 -17.86 1.48 1.41
C GLU A 395 -18.01 -0.04 1.49
N ASN A 396 -17.08 -0.70 2.17
CA ASN A 396 -17.15 -2.14 2.41
C ASN A 396 -18.11 -2.46 3.55
N GLN A 397 -18.93 -3.49 3.35
CA GLN A 397 -19.81 -4.06 4.37
C GLN A 397 -19.09 -5.17 5.14
N HIS A 398 -19.67 -5.61 6.27
CA HIS A 398 -19.11 -6.67 7.13
C HIS A 398 -18.87 -8.02 6.42
N ASP A 399 -19.68 -8.32 5.41
CA ASP A 399 -19.64 -9.52 4.59
C ASP A 399 -18.76 -9.38 3.35
N SER A 400 -18.33 -8.15 3.02
CA SER A 400 -17.51 -7.87 1.86
C SER A 400 -16.16 -8.61 1.94
N PRO A 401 -15.62 -9.06 0.79
CA PRO A 401 -14.32 -9.72 0.77
C PRO A 401 -13.22 -8.75 1.23
N SER A 402 -12.14 -9.29 1.82
CA SER A 402 -10.98 -8.46 2.21
C SER A 402 -10.29 -7.85 0.99
N VAL A 403 -10.32 -8.54 -0.15
CA VAL A 403 -9.73 -8.09 -1.42
C VAL A 403 -10.81 -8.17 -2.50
N SER A 404 -11.05 -7.05 -3.17
CA SER A 404 -12.02 -6.92 -4.25
C SER A 404 -11.31 -6.81 -5.60
N ALA A 405 -11.79 -7.53 -6.61
CA ALA A 405 -11.29 -7.33 -7.98
C ALA A 405 -11.85 -6.03 -8.55
N VAL A 406 -11.02 -5.28 -9.26
CA VAL A 406 -11.44 -4.04 -9.95
C VAL A 406 -11.53 -4.26 -11.48
N PRO A 407 -12.44 -3.55 -12.17
CA PRO A 407 -12.56 -3.60 -13.62
C PRO A 407 -11.28 -3.13 -14.32
N PRO A 408 -11.08 -3.46 -15.60
CA PRO A 408 -9.90 -3.00 -16.32
C PRO A 408 -9.89 -1.47 -16.47
N CYS A 409 -8.72 -0.86 -16.29
CA CYS A 409 -8.52 0.58 -16.46
C CYS A 409 -7.62 0.88 -17.66
N TYR A 410 -7.80 2.06 -18.25
CA TYR A 410 -6.91 2.59 -19.27
C TYR A 410 -5.83 3.43 -18.61
N MET A 411 -4.58 3.17 -18.93
CA MET A 411 -3.43 3.95 -18.47
C MET A 411 -2.71 4.55 -19.67
N ALA A 412 -2.33 5.83 -19.56
CA ALA A 412 -1.58 6.51 -20.60
C ALA A 412 -0.72 7.64 -20.03
N TRP A 413 0.22 8.10 -20.87
CA TRP A 413 0.98 9.30 -20.64
C TRP A 413 0.46 10.40 -21.58
N VAL A 414 0.02 11.51 -21.00
CA VAL A 414 -0.51 12.67 -21.75
C VAL A 414 0.32 13.92 -21.46
N PRO A 415 0.41 14.88 -22.41
CA PRO A 415 1.08 16.14 -22.14
C PRO A 415 0.41 16.90 -21.00
N GLN A 416 1.22 17.50 -20.11
CA GLN A 416 0.74 18.21 -18.91
C GLN A 416 -0.36 19.24 -19.21
N ASN A 417 -0.24 19.95 -20.33
CA ASN A 417 -1.21 20.96 -20.76
C ASN A 417 -2.60 20.37 -21.08
N SER A 418 -2.67 19.09 -21.46
CA SER A 418 -3.91 18.40 -21.83
C SER A 418 -4.57 17.74 -20.60
N ALA A 419 -3.74 17.33 -19.64
CA ALA A 419 -4.19 16.68 -18.40
C ALA A 419 -5.11 17.57 -17.55
N ALA A 420 -4.86 18.89 -17.55
CA ALA A 420 -5.64 19.87 -16.78
C ALA A 420 -7.14 19.88 -17.15
N ASP A 421 -7.48 19.58 -18.41
CA ASP A 421 -8.86 19.55 -18.88
C ASP A 421 -9.60 18.25 -18.53
N SER A 422 -8.86 17.17 -18.23
CA SER A 422 -9.43 15.83 -18.04
C SER A 422 -9.71 15.47 -16.57
N THR A 423 -8.99 16.08 -15.63
CA THR A 423 -9.06 15.77 -14.19
C THR A 423 -9.85 16.80 -13.37
N ALA A 424 -10.23 17.93 -13.97
CA ALA A 424 -10.88 19.04 -13.27
C ALA A 424 -12.38 18.81 -12.95
N SER A 425 -13.02 17.79 -13.53
CA SER A 425 -14.49 17.63 -13.45
C SER A 425 -14.99 16.60 -12.44
N GLU A 426 -14.15 15.70 -11.91
CA GLU A 426 -14.57 14.69 -10.93
C GLU A 426 -13.62 14.67 -9.73
N GLU A 427 -14.17 14.81 -8.51
CA GLU A 427 -13.44 14.60 -7.26
C GLU A 427 -12.80 13.21 -7.30
N SER A 428 -11.47 13.17 -7.33
CA SER A 428 -10.70 11.96 -7.55
C SER A 428 -9.53 11.86 -6.57
N ILE A 429 -9.16 10.62 -6.27
CA ILE A 429 -8.12 10.28 -5.31
C ILE A 429 -7.03 9.45 -5.95
N TRP A 430 -5.79 9.79 -5.63
CA TRP A 430 -4.62 8.98 -5.99
C TRP A 430 -4.40 7.89 -4.97
N LEU A 431 -4.51 6.63 -5.39
CA LEU A 431 -4.18 5.45 -4.58
C LEU A 431 -2.86 4.82 -5.06
N PRO A 432 -1.99 4.37 -4.13
CA PRO A 432 -0.79 3.64 -4.49
C PRO A 432 -1.14 2.23 -5.03
N LEU A 433 -0.43 1.82 -6.08
CA LEU A 433 -0.44 0.46 -6.60
C LEU A 433 0.81 -0.27 -6.08
N TYR A 434 0.61 -1.26 -5.23
CA TYR A 434 1.68 -2.10 -4.68
C TYR A 434 1.86 -3.40 -5.47
N THR A 435 3.06 -3.97 -5.40
CA THR A 435 3.37 -5.28 -5.99
C THR A 435 2.73 -6.45 -5.22
N SER A 436 2.60 -6.32 -3.89
CA SER A 436 2.07 -7.34 -2.99
C SER A 436 1.33 -6.73 -1.81
N SER A 437 0.58 -7.56 -1.06
CA SER A 437 -0.10 -7.17 0.18
C SER A 437 0.83 -6.67 1.30
N GLU A 438 2.15 -6.87 1.16
CA GLU A 438 3.15 -6.41 2.14
C GLU A 438 3.42 -4.90 2.03
N ARG A 439 2.90 -4.23 0.99
CA ARG A 439 2.99 -2.78 0.78
C ARG A 439 4.43 -2.22 0.78
N VAL A 440 5.41 -3.05 0.38
CA VAL A 440 6.84 -2.67 0.37
C VAL A 440 7.21 -1.83 -0.84
N LYS A 441 6.85 -2.31 -2.05
CA LYS A 441 7.23 -1.66 -3.31
C LYS A 441 6.01 -1.07 -4.02
N VAL A 442 6.03 0.24 -4.23
CA VAL A 442 5.04 0.97 -5.04
C VAL A 442 5.45 0.90 -6.51
N VAL A 443 4.51 0.55 -7.38
CA VAL A 443 4.67 0.55 -8.84
C VAL A 443 4.36 1.95 -9.38
N THR A 444 3.15 2.44 -9.14
CA THR A 444 2.68 3.78 -9.53
C THR A 444 1.54 4.24 -8.62
N HIS A 445 1.05 5.46 -8.82
CA HIS A 445 -0.20 5.92 -8.23
C HIS A 445 -1.26 5.98 -9.32
N ILE A 446 -2.46 5.47 -9.02
CA ILE A 446 -3.58 5.42 -9.96
C ILE A 446 -4.68 6.34 -9.41
N CYS A 447 -5.28 7.12 -10.31
CA CYS A 447 -6.37 8.02 -9.99
C CYS A 447 -7.71 7.27 -10.07
N LEU A 448 -8.52 7.33 -9.00
CA LEU A 448 -9.87 6.78 -8.94
C LEU A 448 -10.88 7.89 -8.64
N PRO A 449 -12.05 7.88 -9.29
CA PRO A 449 -13.13 8.80 -8.95
C PRO A 449 -13.67 8.48 -7.56
N CYS A 450 -13.57 9.43 -6.62
CA CYS A 450 -13.85 9.20 -5.20
C CYS A 450 -15.21 9.72 -4.73
N GLY A 451 -16.01 10.35 -5.61
CA GLY A 451 -17.23 11.02 -5.17
C GLY A 451 -16.95 12.01 -4.04
N THR A 452 -17.91 12.24 -3.16
CA THR A 452 -17.76 13.17 -2.03
C THR A 452 -16.85 12.63 -0.93
N ASN A 453 -15.99 13.50 -0.37
CA ASN A 453 -15.11 13.26 0.80
C ASN A 453 -13.90 12.33 0.57
N PRO A 454 -12.83 12.79 -0.10
CA PRO A 454 -11.61 12.01 -0.30
C PRO A 454 -10.94 11.56 1.00
N ASN A 455 -11.05 12.34 2.07
CA ASN A 455 -10.40 12.07 3.36
C ASN A 455 -10.86 10.76 4.00
N GLN A 456 -12.12 10.36 3.77
CA GLN A 456 -12.65 9.10 4.26
C GLN A 456 -11.92 7.90 3.61
N TRP A 457 -11.71 7.95 2.30
CA TRP A 457 -11.01 6.88 1.57
C TRP A 457 -9.53 6.80 1.96
N ILE A 458 -8.90 7.94 2.26
CA ILE A 458 -7.53 7.97 2.78
C ILE A 458 -7.48 7.23 4.13
N GLN A 459 -8.42 7.50 5.03
CA GLN A 459 -8.47 6.88 6.37
C GLN A 459 -8.75 5.38 6.33
N THR A 460 -9.54 4.91 5.35
CA THR A 460 -9.75 3.46 5.15
C THR A 460 -8.48 2.71 4.74
N GLY A 461 -7.37 3.41 4.44
CA GLY A 461 -6.12 2.80 4.01
C GLY A 461 -6.23 2.14 2.63
N ALA A 462 -7.09 2.70 1.77
CA ALA A 462 -7.39 2.17 0.45
C ALA A 462 -6.12 2.06 -0.41
N ALA A 463 -5.90 0.87 -0.99
CA ALA A 463 -4.71 0.60 -1.78
C ALA A 463 -5.02 -0.40 -2.90
N LEU A 464 -4.32 -0.24 -4.03
CA LEU A 464 -4.38 -1.18 -5.13
C LEU A 464 -3.20 -2.14 -5.08
N PHE A 465 -3.42 -3.37 -5.55
CA PHE A 465 -2.44 -4.43 -5.60
C PHE A 465 -2.42 -5.09 -6.96
N LEU A 466 -1.22 -5.49 -7.40
CA LEU A 466 -1.09 -6.48 -8.45
C LEU A 466 -1.55 -7.84 -7.93
N LYS A 467 -2.18 -8.62 -8.81
CA LYS A 467 -2.66 -9.96 -8.46
C LYS A 467 -1.51 -10.83 -7.93
N GLN A 468 -1.68 -11.38 -6.73
CA GLN A 468 -0.82 -12.44 -6.23
C GLN A 468 -1.13 -13.73 -7.01
N GLN A 469 -0.13 -14.27 -7.72
CA GLN A 469 -0.23 -15.48 -8.54
C GLN A 469 0.24 -16.73 -7.81
#